data_AF-A0A4Q0Y9K5-F1
#
_entry.id   AF-A0A4Q0Y9K5-F1
#
_cell.length_a   1.000
_cell.length_b   1.000
_cell.length_c   1.000
_cell.angle_alpha   90.00
_cell.angle_beta   90.00
_cell.angle_gamma   90.00
#
_symmetry.space_group_name_H-M   'P 1'
#
loop_
_entity.id
_entity.type
_entity.pdbx_description
1 polymer ?
#
loop_
_entity_poly.entity_id
_entity_poly.type
_entity_poly.pdbx_seq_one_letter_code
_entity_poly.pdbx_strand_id
1 'polypeptide(L)'
;MENKKIDELKDAMGSANLSQEQLQEQLKQKIQKASKARAIFEKETPKRASLNSFKHINKKSENNKILLFLLIITTILIFIAIYIFNKETKKEEPLYTKETKNRLSFKELYDSKNYATYNCYSFKSGKISFPIKECKEEMDKFLMENRSANRFEIVPLISENDSIIYKSIEKDIQNQPEELRKKIKEYLFIGVATERILESVWYIKKILGEETIVTSSQYYVKSDNENEQGVIIRAYH
;
A
#
# COMPACT_ATOMS: atom_id res chain seq x y z
N MET A 1 37.40 -0.44 -6.19
CA MET A 1 35.97 -0.76 -6.40
C MET A 1 35.23 -1.12 -5.10
N GLU A 2 35.95 -1.55 -4.06
CA GLU A 2 35.40 -1.97 -2.77
C GLU A 2 34.90 -0.81 -1.89
N ASN A 3 35.63 0.31 -1.88
CA ASN A 3 35.29 1.49 -1.06
C ASN A 3 33.93 2.12 -1.43
N LYS A 4 33.57 2.14 -2.72
CA LYS A 4 32.30 2.71 -3.18
C LYS A 4 31.07 1.95 -2.66
N LYS A 5 31.16 0.61 -2.55
CA LYS A 5 30.08 -0.22 -1.99
C LYS A 5 29.93 -0.01 -0.49
N ILE A 6 31.02 0.32 0.21
CA ILE A 6 31.02 0.55 1.66
C ILE A 6 30.36 1.89 1.99
N ASP A 7 30.62 2.92 1.18
CA ASP A 7 30.02 4.25 1.38
C ASP A 7 28.50 4.25 1.11
N GLU A 8 28.05 3.54 0.06
CA GLU A 8 26.62 3.35 -0.22
C GLU A 8 25.90 2.58 0.91
N LEU A 9 26.60 1.64 1.57
CA LEU A 9 26.06 0.86 2.69
C LEU A 9 25.98 1.68 3.99
N LYS A 10 26.94 2.58 4.23
CA LYS A 10 26.95 3.50 5.38
C LYS A 10 25.80 4.51 5.30
N ASP A 11 25.53 5.04 4.11
CA ASP A 11 24.43 5.97 3.86
C ASP A 11 23.06 5.29 4.03
N ALA A 12 22.89 4.06 3.54
CA ALA A 12 21.65 3.31 3.71
C ALA A 12 21.36 2.92 5.17
N MET A 13 22.40 2.88 6.02
CA MET A 13 22.28 2.52 7.43
C MET A 13 22.29 3.72 8.39
N GLY A 14 22.39 4.96 7.89
CA GLY A 14 22.45 6.17 8.73
C GLY A 14 23.64 6.20 9.69
N SER A 15 24.75 5.59 9.29
CA SER A 15 25.83 5.13 10.17
C SER A 15 27.18 5.76 9.80
N ALA A 16 27.25 7.09 9.76
CA ALA A 16 28.38 7.83 9.19
C ALA A 16 29.75 7.60 9.87
N ASN A 17 29.78 7.11 11.12
CA ASN A 17 31.01 6.99 11.92
C ASN A 17 31.34 5.55 12.41
N LEU A 18 30.70 4.51 11.89
CA LEU A 18 30.93 3.13 12.35
C LEU A 18 32.06 2.42 11.59
N SER A 19 32.89 1.67 12.32
CA SER A 19 33.94 0.82 11.73
C SER A 19 33.32 -0.37 10.96
N GLN A 20 34.07 -0.97 10.03
CA GLN A 20 33.57 -2.09 9.22
C GLN A 20 33.09 -3.27 10.06
N GLU A 21 33.78 -3.57 11.18
CA GLU A 21 33.39 -4.64 12.10
C GLU A 21 32.05 -4.32 12.80
N GLN A 22 31.86 -3.07 13.22
CA GLN A 22 30.60 -2.64 13.85
C GLN A 22 29.43 -2.66 12.87
N LEU A 23 29.69 -2.37 11.59
CA LEU A 23 28.69 -2.42 10.54
C LEU A 23 28.24 -3.85 10.24
N GLN A 24 29.18 -4.80 10.20
CA GLN A 24 28.87 -6.23 10.03
C GLN A 24 28.07 -6.78 11.21
N GLU A 25 28.39 -6.36 12.44
CA GLU A 25 27.69 -6.81 13.63
C GLU A 25 26.25 -6.28 13.70
N GLN A 26 26.02 -5.01 13.34
CA GLN A 26 24.67 -4.46 13.20
C GLN A 26 23.86 -5.16 12.11
N LEU A 27 24.50 -5.55 11.00
CA LEU A 27 23.84 -6.27 9.91
C LEU A 27 23.35 -7.65 10.39
N LYS A 28 24.22 -8.40 11.10
CA LYS A 28 23.87 -9.69 11.71
C LYS A 28 22.70 -9.55 12.67
N GLN A 29 22.71 -8.54 13.54
CA GLN A 29 21.62 -8.31 14.49
C GLN A 29 20.30 -7.97 13.80
N LYS A 30 20.31 -7.14 12.74
CA LYS A 30 19.09 -6.83 11.97
C LYS A 30 18.53 -8.06 11.24
N ILE A 31 19.39 -8.89 10.65
CA ILE A 31 18.98 -10.14 9.99
C ILE A 31 18.37 -11.11 11.01
N GLN A 32 18.97 -11.25 12.20
CA GLN A 32 18.46 -12.13 13.25
C GLN A 32 17.13 -11.63 13.85
N LYS A 33 16.95 -10.30 13.94
CA LYS A 33 15.68 -9.71 14.37
C LYS A 33 14.57 -9.91 13.32
N ALA A 34 14.89 -9.78 12.04
CA ALA A 34 13.96 -10.01 10.93
C ALA A 34 13.57 -11.49 10.81
N SER A 35 14.50 -12.44 11.01
CA SER A 35 14.18 -13.87 10.99
C SER A 35 13.29 -14.29 12.16
N LYS A 36 13.54 -13.73 13.36
CA LYS A 36 12.69 -13.97 14.54
C LYS A 36 11.27 -13.42 14.35
N ALA A 37 11.13 -12.24 13.73
CA ALA A 37 9.81 -11.67 13.40
C ALA A 37 9.03 -12.54 12.40
N ARG A 38 9.70 -13.10 11.37
CA ARG A 38 9.09 -14.04 10.42
C ARG A 38 8.63 -15.33 11.09
N ALA A 39 9.43 -15.90 11.99
CA ALA A 39 9.06 -17.12 12.70
C ALA A 39 7.84 -16.94 13.64
N ILE A 40 7.62 -15.73 14.15
CA ILE A 40 6.43 -15.38 14.95
C ILE A 40 5.20 -15.28 14.04
N PHE A 41 5.33 -14.61 12.89
CA PHE A 41 4.25 -14.49 11.90
C PHE A 41 3.81 -15.84 11.32
N GLU A 42 4.74 -16.77 11.09
CA GLU A 42 4.43 -18.13 10.63
C GLU A 42 3.78 -19.02 11.70
N LYS A 43 3.95 -18.70 13.00
CA LYS A 43 3.27 -19.42 14.10
C LYS A 43 1.84 -18.95 14.33
N GLU A 44 1.50 -17.72 13.96
CA GLU A 44 0.18 -17.13 14.19
C GLU A 44 -0.80 -17.34 13.02
N THR A 45 -0.34 -17.89 11.89
CA THR A 45 -1.24 -18.28 10.80
C THR A 45 -1.80 -19.69 11.04
N PRO A 46 -3.13 -19.86 11.22
CA PRO A 46 -3.71 -21.19 11.40
C PRO A 46 -3.46 -22.02 10.14
N LYS A 47 -2.70 -23.11 10.30
CA LYS A 47 -2.50 -24.11 9.26
C LYS A 47 -3.86 -24.59 8.75
N ARG A 48 -4.18 -24.27 7.49
CA ARG A 48 -5.31 -24.89 6.78
C ARG A 48 -5.14 -26.40 6.83
N ALA A 49 -6.03 -27.06 7.56
CA ALA A 49 -6.08 -28.51 7.64
C ALA A 49 -6.36 -29.09 6.26
N SER A 50 -5.46 -29.95 5.79
CA SER A 50 -5.70 -30.83 4.65
C SER A 50 -6.77 -31.84 5.03
N LEU A 51 -7.94 -31.78 4.38
CA LEU A 51 -8.93 -32.85 4.40
C LEU A 51 -8.32 -34.08 3.72
N ASN A 52 -7.97 -35.10 4.50
CA ASN A 52 -7.85 -36.49 4.04
C ASN A 52 -7.79 -37.40 5.26
N SER A 53 -8.95 -37.90 5.72
CA SER A 53 -9.14 -39.26 6.24
C SER A 53 -10.51 -39.41 6.90
N PHE A 54 -11.54 -39.68 6.09
CA PHE A 54 -12.69 -40.43 6.60
C PHE A 54 -12.36 -41.91 6.46
N LYS A 55 -11.74 -42.46 7.50
CA LYS A 55 -11.55 -43.90 7.64
C LYS A 55 -12.56 -44.42 8.67
N HIS A 56 -13.47 -45.25 8.16
CA HIS A 56 -14.35 -46.20 8.85
C HIS A 56 -14.37 -46.16 10.39
N ILE A 57 -15.53 -45.78 10.94
CA ILE A 57 -15.94 -46.25 12.27
C ILE A 57 -17.25 -47.01 12.08
N ASN A 58 -17.13 -48.35 12.07
CA ASN A 58 -18.26 -49.24 12.25
C ASN A 58 -18.02 -49.99 13.56
N LYS A 59 -18.63 -49.52 14.66
CA LYS A 59 -18.86 -50.34 15.85
C LYS A 59 -20.11 -49.86 16.58
N LYS A 60 -20.91 -50.85 16.94
CA LYS A 60 -22.34 -50.80 17.25
C LYS A 60 -22.61 -50.37 18.70
N SER A 61 -23.72 -49.62 18.83
CA SER A 61 -24.69 -49.61 19.92
C SER A 61 -24.32 -48.90 21.24
N GLU A 62 -25.24 -48.02 21.64
CA GLU A 62 -25.39 -47.27 22.91
C GLU A 62 -24.71 -45.90 23.04
N ASN A 63 -23.40 -45.75 22.78
CA ASN A 63 -22.72 -44.44 22.94
C ASN A 63 -23.12 -43.37 21.90
N ASN A 64 -23.76 -43.77 20.80
CA ASN A 64 -24.22 -42.85 19.75
C ASN A 64 -25.39 -41.96 20.19
N LYS A 65 -26.20 -42.38 21.17
CA LYS A 65 -27.30 -41.55 21.69
C LYS A 65 -26.77 -40.37 22.50
N ILE A 66 -25.76 -40.60 23.33
CA ILE A 66 -25.10 -39.57 24.14
C ILE A 66 -24.37 -38.59 23.21
N LEU A 67 -23.67 -39.09 22.19
CA LEU A 67 -23.00 -38.25 21.20
C LEU A 67 -23.99 -37.39 20.41
N LEU A 68 -25.14 -37.94 20.02
CA LEU A 68 -26.21 -37.20 19.35
C LEU A 68 -26.77 -36.07 20.25
N PHE A 69 -26.95 -36.36 21.55
CA PHE A 69 -27.43 -35.38 22.52
C PHE A 69 -26.43 -34.23 22.72
N LEU A 70 -25.13 -34.54 22.80
CA LEU A 70 -24.07 -33.54 22.87
C LEU A 70 -24.02 -32.67 21.60
N LEU A 71 -24.18 -33.26 20.42
CA LEU A 71 -24.25 -32.50 19.16
C LEU A 71 -25.44 -31.53 19.15
N ILE A 72 -26.61 -31.97 19.61
CA ILE A 72 -27.81 -31.11 19.72
C ILE A 72 -27.58 -29.95 20.70
N ILE A 73 -26.95 -30.19 21.85
CA ILE A 73 -26.64 -29.13 22.81
C ILE A 73 -25.67 -28.11 22.19
N THR A 74 -24.63 -28.57 21.49
CA THR A 74 -23.66 -27.65 20.86
C THR A 74 -24.28 -26.78 19.78
N THR A 75 -25.21 -27.31 18.97
CA THR A 75 -25.88 -26.51 17.94
C THR A 75 -26.82 -25.47 18.55
N ILE A 76 -27.52 -25.81 19.63
CA ILE A 76 -28.36 -24.84 20.37
C ILE A 76 -27.49 -23.71 20.95
N LEU A 77 -26.34 -24.03 21.54
CA LEU A 77 -25.43 -23.01 22.08
C LEU A 77 -24.87 -22.09 20.99
N ILE A 78 -24.53 -22.62 19.81
CA ILE A 78 -24.12 -21.80 18.65
C ILE A 78 -25.25 -20.87 18.21
N PHE A 79 -26.49 -21.36 18.12
CA PHE A 79 -27.64 -20.54 17.77
C PHE A 79 -27.90 -19.42 18.79
N ILE A 80 -27.77 -19.71 20.08
CA ILE A 80 -27.90 -18.70 21.14
C ILE A 80 -26.80 -17.65 21.01
N ALA A 81 -25.55 -18.04 20.75
CA ALA A 81 -24.44 -17.11 20.56
C ALA A 81 -24.65 -16.19 19.34
N ILE A 82 -25.09 -16.74 18.20
CA ILE A 82 -25.42 -15.96 16.99
C ILE A 82 -26.60 -15.02 17.28
N TYR A 83 -27.62 -15.48 18.02
CA TYR A 83 -28.77 -14.65 18.38
C TYR A 83 -28.39 -13.49 19.29
N ILE A 84 -27.54 -13.71 20.30
CA ILE A 84 -27.04 -12.64 21.18
C ILE A 84 -26.18 -11.66 20.37
N PHE A 85 -25.26 -12.15 19.53
CA PHE A 85 -24.41 -11.30 18.69
C PHE A 85 -25.23 -10.41 17.74
N ASN A 86 -26.26 -10.97 17.10
CA ASN A 86 -27.16 -10.21 16.22
C ASN A 86 -28.12 -9.27 16.97
N LYS A 87 -28.43 -9.55 18.24
CA LYS A 87 -29.27 -8.68 19.08
C LYS A 87 -28.51 -7.45 19.58
N GLU A 88 -27.21 -7.56 19.79
CA GLU A 88 -26.34 -6.44 20.17
C GLU A 88 -26.00 -5.54 18.98
N THR A 89 -26.05 -6.05 17.75
CA THR A 89 -26.10 -5.20 16.55
C THR A 89 -27.50 -4.63 16.36
N LYS A 90 -27.91 -3.71 17.25
CA LYS A 90 -28.88 -2.70 16.82
C LYS A 90 -28.22 -2.01 15.63
N LYS A 91 -28.77 -2.23 14.43
CA LYS A 91 -28.48 -1.38 13.28
C LYS A 91 -28.73 0.04 13.74
N GLU A 92 -27.66 0.79 13.99
CA GLU A 92 -27.73 2.23 13.90
C GLU A 92 -28.16 2.50 12.45
N GLU A 93 -29.44 2.79 12.26
CA GLU A 93 -29.87 3.45 11.03
C GLU A 93 -28.99 4.69 10.91
N PRO A 94 -28.34 4.93 9.76
CA PRO A 94 -27.58 6.15 9.58
C PRO A 94 -28.55 7.30 9.84
N LEU A 95 -28.29 8.06 10.90
CA LEU A 95 -29.00 9.28 11.22
C LEU A 95 -28.67 10.26 10.09
N TYR A 96 -29.43 10.20 9.00
CA TYR A 96 -29.37 11.17 7.92
C TYR A 96 -29.95 12.46 8.48
N THR A 97 -29.11 13.22 9.17
CA THR A 97 -29.40 14.61 9.50
C THR A 97 -29.60 15.33 8.17
N LYS A 98 -30.83 15.79 7.95
CA LYS A 98 -31.14 16.82 6.94
C LYS A 98 -30.48 18.13 7.38
N GLU A 99 -29.16 18.19 7.31
CA GLU A 99 -28.43 19.46 7.22
C GLU A 99 -28.16 19.76 5.76
N THR A 100 -29.24 20.18 5.10
CA THR A 100 -29.20 20.82 3.80
C THR A 100 -28.72 22.26 4.00
N LYS A 101 -27.40 22.46 4.00
CA LYS A 101 -26.80 23.77 3.71
C LYS A 101 -25.43 23.56 3.06
N ASN A 102 -25.38 23.75 1.74
CA ASN A 102 -24.16 23.84 0.92
C ASN A 102 -23.21 22.64 0.90
N ARG A 103 -23.71 21.42 0.67
CA ARG A 103 -22.86 20.38 0.08
C ARG A 103 -23.08 20.42 -1.42
N LEU A 104 -22.11 20.96 -2.16
CA LEU A 104 -21.96 20.63 -3.59
C LEU A 104 -22.14 19.12 -3.72
N SER A 105 -22.97 18.70 -4.68
CA SER A 105 -23.17 17.28 -4.92
C SER A 105 -21.81 16.63 -5.21
N PHE A 106 -21.63 15.37 -4.82
CA PHE A 106 -20.39 14.62 -5.10
C PHE A 106 -20.00 14.73 -6.58
N LYS A 107 -21.00 14.76 -7.47
CA LYS A 107 -20.86 14.98 -8.90
C LYS A 107 -20.24 16.35 -9.22
N GLU A 108 -20.74 17.44 -8.64
CA GLU A 108 -20.19 18.79 -8.86
C GLU A 108 -18.74 18.94 -8.36
N LEU A 109 -18.38 18.25 -7.26
CA LEU A 109 -16.99 18.21 -6.76
C LEU A 109 -16.04 17.48 -7.72
N TYR A 110 -16.53 16.46 -8.42
CA TYR A 110 -15.71 15.63 -9.32
C TYR A 110 -15.64 16.18 -10.74
N ASP A 111 -16.72 16.82 -11.22
CA ASP A 111 -16.88 17.33 -12.58
C ASP A 111 -16.30 18.75 -12.79
N SER A 112 -15.71 19.37 -11.74
CA SER A 112 -15.00 20.66 -11.92
C SER A 112 -13.89 20.53 -12.97
N LYS A 113 -13.87 21.49 -13.90
CA LYS A 113 -12.83 21.61 -14.94
C LYS A 113 -11.75 22.62 -14.58
N ASN A 114 -11.97 23.43 -13.54
CA ASN A 114 -11.05 24.48 -13.14
C ASN A 114 -10.13 23.93 -12.07
N TYR A 115 -8.83 23.87 -12.37
CA TYR A 115 -7.84 23.41 -11.42
C TYR A 115 -6.54 24.20 -11.53
N ALA A 116 -5.90 24.41 -10.39
CA ALA A 116 -4.50 24.82 -10.34
C ALA A 116 -3.62 23.56 -10.47
N THR A 117 -2.43 23.69 -11.05
CA THR A 117 -1.51 22.57 -11.23
C THR A 117 -0.16 22.87 -10.60
N TYR A 118 0.41 21.89 -9.91
CA TYR A 118 1.78 21.87 -9.44
C TYR A 118 2.49 20.62 -9.99
N ASN A 119 3.74 20.79 -10.41
CA ASN A 119 4.54 19.69 -10.96
C ASN A 119 5.82 19.51 -10.15
N CYS A 120 6.05 18.30 -9.66
CA CYS A 120 7.31 17.89 -9.03
C CYS A 120 7.99 16.82 -9.88
N TYR A 121 9.15 17.15 -10.44
CA TYR A 121 9.95 16.26 -11.31
C TYR A 121 11.21 15.72 -10.64
N SER A 122 11.32 15.84 -9.31
CA SER A 122 12.55 15.55 -8.57
C SER A 122 12.61 14.16 -7.97
N PHE A 123 11.72 13.23 -8.35
CA PHE A 123 11.84 11.85 -7.87
C PHE A 123 13.13 11.23 -8.42
N LYS A 124 13.84 10.48 -7.59
CA LYS A 124 14.98 9.70 -8.05
C LYS A 124 14.47 8.47 -8.83
N SER A 125 15.14 8.11 -9.91
CA SER A 125 14.75 6.96 -10.75
C SER A 125 14.67 5.67 -9.94
N GLY A 126 13.58 4.93 -10.11
CA GLY A 126 13.29 3.69 -9.38
C GLY A 126 13.12 3.86 -7.86
N LYS A 127 13.07 5.10 -7.35
CA LYS A 127 12.75 5.39 -5.96
C LYS A 127 11.29 5.85 -5.86
N ILE A 128 10.65 5.35 -4.82
CA ILE A 128 9.26 5.67 -4.46
C ILE A 128 9.18 6.78 -3.42
N SER A 129 10.23 6.94 -2.61
CA SER A 129 10.28 7.93 -1.53
C SER A 129 10.08 9.35 -2.05
N PHE A 130 9.14 10.06 -1.44
CA PHE A 130 8.82 11.45 -1.80
C PHE A 130 10.09 12.34 -1.75
N PRO A 131 10.38 13.10 -2.83
CA PRO A 131 11.71 13.66 -3.05
C PRO A 131 12.03 14.95 -2.28
N ILE A 132 13.29 15.33 -2.50
CA ILE A 132 14.13 16.47 -2.11
C ILE A 132 13.42 17.74 -1.60
N LYS A 133 14.12 18.46 -0.71
CA LYS A 133 13.68 19.68 -0.02
C LYS A 133 12.96 20.68 -0.95
N GLU A 134 13.41 20.84 -2.19
CA GLU A 134 12.86 21.79 -3.17
C GLU A 134 11.42 21.45 -3.59
N CYS A 135 11.09 20.17 -3.82
CA CYS A 135 9.70 19.80 -4.12
C CYS A 135 8.79 20.01 -2.91
N LYS A 136 9.31 19.80 -1.69
CA LYS A 136 8.49 19.93 -0.47
C LYS A 136 8.08 21.38 -0.22
N GLU A 137 9.02 22.32 -0.31
CA GLU A 137 8.74 23.74 -0.01
C GLU A 137 7.72 24.34 -0.99
N GLU A 138 7.92 24.14 -2.29
CA GLU A 138 6.98 24.65 -3.31
C GLU A 138 5.63 23.92 -3.28
N MET A 139 5.63 22.62 -2.97
CA MET A 139 4.40 21.87 -2.81
C MET A 139 3.61 22.35 -1.59
N ASP A 140 4.25 22.54 -0.43
CA ASP A 140 3.59 23.02 0.77
C ASP A 140 2.92 24.37 0.51
N LYS A 141 3.63 25.27 -0.19
CA LYS A 141 3.08 26.54 -0.63
C LYS A 141 1.86 26.35 -1.53
N PHE A 142 1.98 25.53 -2.58
CA PHE A 142 0.87 25.24 -3.50
C PHE A 142 -0.36 24.67 -2.76
N LEU A 143 -0.15 23.72 -1.85
CA LEU A 143 -1.20 23.10 -1.05
C LEU A 143 -1.90 24.12 -0.16
N MET A 144 -1.13 24.97 0.53
CA MET A 144 -1.68 25.98 1.42
C MET A 144 -2.45 27.07 0.67
N GLU A 145 -1.94 27.50 -0.49
CA GLU A 145 -2.63 28.44 -1.39
C GLU A 145 -3.95 27.87 -1.94
N ASN A 146 -4.02 26.54 -2.10
CA ASN A 146 -5.19 25.85 -2.63
C ASN A 146 -5.95 25.03 -1.57
N ARG A 147 -5.79 25.32 -0.27
CA ARG A 147 -6.39 24.52 0.81
C ARG A 147 -7.91 24.41 0.76
N SER A 148 -8.57 25.34 0.07
CA SER A 148 -10.02 25.36 -0.14
C SER A 148 -10.49 24.56 -1.35
N ALA A 149 -9.58 23.92 -2.08
CA ALA A 149 -9.92 23.08 -3.22
C ALA A 149 -10.87 21.95 -2.80
N ASN A 150 -11.82 21.63 -3.67
CA ASN A 150 -12.78 20.55 -3.49
C ASN A 150 -12.10 19.18 -3.42
N ARG A 151 -11.03 18.99 -4.21
CA ARG A 151 -10.19 17.79 -4.20
C ARG A 151 -8.82 18.05 -4.81
N PHE A 152 -7.87 17.19 -4.46
CA PHE A 152 -6.56 17.10 -5.10
C PHE A 152 -6.45 15.82 -5.93
N GLU A 153 -6.13 15.91 -7.21
CA GLU A 153 -5.77 14.76 -8.05
C GLU A 153 -4.25 14.63 -8.15
N ILE A 154 -3.74 13.41 -7.95
CA ILE A 154 -2.34 13.08 -8.18
C ILE A 154 -2.22 12.29 -9.48
N VAL A 155 -1.40 12.79 -10.39
CA VAL A 155 -1.02 12.12 -11.64
C VAL A 155 0.47 11.78 -11.58
N PRO A 156 0.85 10.50 -11.50
CA PRO A 156 2.25 10.11 -11.46
C PRO A 156 2.91 10.30 -12.84
N LEU A 157 4.14 10.79 -12.83
CA LEU A 157 5.01 10.94 -13.98
C LEU A 157 6.13 9.90 -13.90
N ILE A 158 6.25 9.08 -14.94
CA ILE A 158 7.23 8.00 -15.06
C ILE A 158 8.16 8.32 -16.21
N SER A 159 9.47 8.16 -16.01
CA SER A 159 10.46 8.29 -17.07
C SER A 159 10.98 6.92 -17.50
N GLU A 160 11.71 6.86 -18.62
CA GLU A 160 12.40 5.63 -19.01
C GLU A 160 13.47 5.20 -18.00
N ASN A 161 14.04 6.11 -17.19
CA ASN A 161 15.01 5.76 -16.15
C ASN A 161 14.37 5.01 -14.97
N ASP A 162 13.06 5.09 -14.78
CA ASP A 162 12.35 4.23 -13.82
C ASP A 162 12.40 2.74 -14.22
N SER A 163 12.85 2.43 -15.44
CA SER A 163 13.13 1.05 -15.87
C SER A 163 14.30 0.39 -15.14
N ILE A 164 14.99 1.09 -14.22
CA ILE A 164 16.08 0.51 -13.44
C ILE A 164 15.69 -0.80 -12.72
N ILE A 165 14.45 -0.90 -12.24
CA ILE A 165 13.93 -2.14 -11.63
C ILE A 165 13.81 -3.23 -12.70
N TYR A 166 13.25 -2.89 -13.86
CA TYR A 166 13.15 -3.82 -15.00
C TYR A 166 14.55 -4.30 -15.47
N LYS A 167 15.50 -3.38 -15.61
CA LYS A 167 16.90 -3.67 -15.98
C LYS A 167 17.57 -4.63 -14.99
N SER A 168 17.16 -4.61 -13.71
CA SER A 168 17.71 -5.52 -12.70
C SER A 168 17.27 -6.98 -12.86
N ILE A 169 16.10 -7.22 -13.47
CA ILE A 169 15.54 -8.55 -13.72
C ILE A 169 15.60 -8.97 -15.20
N GLU A 170 16.06 -8.09 -16.09
CA GLU A 170 16.00 -8.28 -17.54
C GLU A 170 16.69 -9.58 -18.00
N LYS A 171 17.82 -9.91 -17.37
CA LYS A 171 18.56 -11.15 -17.64
C LYS A 171 17.76 -12.40 -17.25
N ASP A 172 16.98 -12.33 -16.18
CA ASP A 172 16.19 -13.46 -15.68
C ASP A 172 15.00 -13.75 -16.59
N ILE A 173 14.50 -12.73 -17.28
CA ILE A 173 13.35 -12.83 -18.20
C ILE A 173 13.76 -12.85 -19.67
N GLN A 174 15.05 -12.89 -20.00
CA GLN A 174 15.54 -12.74 -21.38
C GLN A 174 15.00 -13.80 -22.35
N ASN A 175 14.75 -15.01 -21.86
CA ASN A 175 14.24 -16.15 -22.65
C ASN A 175 12.70 -16.13 -22.78
N GLN A 176 12.02 -15.15 -22.18
CA GLN A 176 10.57 -15.03 -22.27
C GLN A 176 10.16 -14.35 -23.58
N PRO A 177 8.94 -14.60 -24.07
CA PRO A 177 8.40 -13.90 -25.24
C PRO A 177 8.47 -12.38 -25.08
N GLU A 178 8.78 -11.65 -26.16
CA GLU A 178 8.89 -10.19 -26.16
C GLU A 178 7.64 -9.51 -25.59
N GLU A 179 6.45 -9.99 -25.96
CA GLU A 179 5.18 -9.49 -25.46
C GLU A 179 5.03 -9.66 -23.94
N LEU A 180 5.56 -10.74 -23.37
CA LEU A 180 5.56 -10.93 -21.92
C LEU A 180 6.55 -9.96 -21.25
N ARG A 181 7.74 -9.78 -21.82
CA ARG A 181 8.74 -8.82 -21.30
C ARG A 181 8.20 -7.39 -21.29
N LYS A 182 7.50 -6.96 -22.35
CA LYS A 182 6.81 -5.66 -22.41
C LYS A 182 5.76 -5.50 -21.32
N LYS A 183 4.91 -6.52 -21.12
CA LYS A 183 3.91 -6.51 -20.03
C LYS A 183 4.54 -6.43 -18.65
N ILE A 184 5.63 -7.15 -18.42
CA ILE A 184 6.38 -7.10 -17.15
C ILE A 184 6.91 -5.68 -16.93
N LYS A 185 7.54 -5.05 -17.94
CA LYS A 185 8.02 -3.67 -17.86
C LYS A 185 6.89 -2.70 -17.50
N GLU A 186 5.74 -2.83 -18.17
CA GLU A 186 4.57 -1.99 -17.95
C GLU A 186 4.00 -2.16 -16.52
N TYR A 187 3.90 -3.40 -16.02
CA TYR A 187 3.46 -3.64 -14.64
C TYR A 187 4.41 -3.06 -13.60
N LEU A 188 5.71 -3.07 -13.87
CA LEU A 188 6.69 -2.41 -13.00
C LEU A 188 6.50 -0.90 -12.98
N PHE A 189 6.23 -0.27 -14.13
CA PHE A 189 5.89 1.16 -14.18
C PHE A 189 4.61 1.48 -13.42
N ILE A 190 3.57 0.68 -13.56
CA ILE A 190 2.33 0.82 -12.78
C ILE A 190 2.61 0.71 -11.28
N GLY A 191 3.45 -0.25 -10.86
CA GLY A 191 3.86 -0.39 -9.47
C GLY A 191 4.55 0.86 -8.93
N VAL A 192 5.56 1.36 -9.65
CA VAL A 192 6.28 2.60 -9.27
C VAL A 192 5.33 3.80 -9.21
N ALA A 193 4.45 3.95 -10.20
CA ALA A 193 3.46 5.01 -10.25
C ALA A 193 2.50 4.98 -9.05
N THR A 194 2.02 3.79 -8.70
CA THR A 194 1.11 3.56 -7.57
C THR A 194 1.76 3.94 -6.25
N GLU A 195 3.01 3.53 -6.02
CA GLU A 195 3.75 3.87 -4.81
C GLU A 195 3.97 5.39 -4.68
N ARG A 196 4.29 6.08 -5.79
CA ARG A 196 4.41 7.56 -5.79
C ARG A 196 3.11 8.25 -5.45
N ILE A 197 1.98 7.75 -5.96
CA ILE A 197 0.65 8.24 -5.58
C ILE A 197 0.47 8.10 -4.08
N LEU A 198 0.70 6.90 -3.52
CA LEU A 198 0.50 6.64 -2.09
C LEU A 198 1.32 7.60 -1.23
N GLU A 199 2.61 7.74 -1.50
CA GLU A 199 3.50 8.66 -0.78
C GLU A 199 3.01 10.11 -0.86
N SER A 200 2.53 10.52 -2.04
CA SER A 200 1.98 11.87 -2.24
C SER A 200 0.67 12.08 -1.49
N VAL A 201 -0.22 11.08 -1.46
CA VAL A 201 -1.48 11.12 -0.68
C VAL A 201 -1.17 11.33 0.79
N TRP A 202 -0.24 10.54 1.34
CA TRP A 202 0.19 10.67 2.74
C TRP A 202 0.74 12.06 3.04
N TYR A 203 1.57 12.59 2.14
CA TYR A 203 2.18 13.91 2.31
C TYR A 203 1.13 15.04 2.27
N ILE A 204 0.21 15.02 1.30
CA ILE A 204 -0.86 16.02 1.20
C ILE A 204 -1.73 16.01 2.47
N LYS A 205 -2.17 14.83 2.91
CA LYS A 205 -2.99 14.68 4.12
C LYS A 205 -2.28 15.14 5.39
N LYS A 206 -0.96 14.90 5.47
CA LYS A 206 -0.14 15.41 6.58
C LYS A 206 -0.16 16.94 6.68
N ILE A 207 -0.19 17.64 5.54
CA ILE A 207 -0.16 19.12 5.50
C ILE A 207 -1.56 19.71 5.67
N LEU A 208 -2.56 19.17 4.96
CA LEU A 208 -3.89 19.77 4.86
C LEU A 208 -4.94 19.16 5.80
N GLY A 209 -4.68 17.98 6.37
CA GLY A 209 -5.61 17.25 7.24
C GLY A 209 -6.10 15.94 6.61
N GLU A 210 -6.45 14.98 7.47
CA GLU A 210 -6.88 13.63 7.06
C GLU A 210 -8.20 13.62 6.28
N GLU A 211 -9.04 14.62 6.49
CA GLU A 211 -10.31 14.84 5.80
C GLU A 211 -10.15 15.35 4.35
N THR A 212 -8.94 15.76 3.97
CA THR A 212 -8.65 16.24 2.61
C THR A 212 -8.98 15.16 1.58
N ILE A 213 -9.79 15.52 0.58
CA ILE A 213 -10.15 14.62 -0.51
C ILE A 213 -9.00 14.57 -1.51
N VAL A 214 -8.32 13.43 -1.56
CA VAL A 214 -7.23 13.18 -2.51
C VAL A 214 -7.60 11.98 -3.38
N THR A 215 -7.45 12.14 -4.69
CA THR A 215 -7.79 11.14 -5.71
C THR A 215 -6.57 10.82 -6.56
N SER A 216 -6.45 9.57 -6.99
CA SER A 216 -5.42 9.14 -7.95
C SER A 216 -5.96 9.15 -9.37
N SER A 217 -5.14 9.53 -10.35
CA SER A 217 -5.45 9.24 -11.74
C SER A 217 -5.41 7.73 -12.01
N GLN A 218 -6.22 7.27 -12.97
CA GLN A 218 -6.22 5.87 -13.43
C GLN A 218 -5.12 5.59 -14.47
N TYR A 219 -4.30 6.58 -14.77
CA TYR A 219 -3.20 6.52 -15.73
C TYR A 219 -1.97 7.17 -15.12
N TYR A 220 -0.80 6.86 -15.66
CA TYR A 220 0.42 7.61 -15.41
C TYR A 220 0.85 8.30 -16.71
N VAL A 221 1.58 9.40 -16.58
CA VAL A 221 2.17 10.10 -17.72
C VAL A 221 3.56 9.55 -17.95
N LYS A 222 3.89 9.24 -19.21
CA LYS A 222 5.28 8.97 -19.62
C LYS A 222 5.93 10.29 -19.96
N SER A 223 7.07 10.57 -19.34
CA SER A 223 7.90 11.72 -19.70
C SER A 223 8.73 11.42 -20.94
N ASP A 224 8.81 12.38 -21.85
CA ASP A 224 9.75 12.35 -22.98
C ASP A 224 11.19 12.62 -22.51
N ASN A 225 11.38 13.20 -21.32
CA ASN A 225 12.68 13.44 -20.70
C ASN A 225 12.98 12.33 -19.68
N GLU A 226 14.08 11.61 -19.90
CA GLU A 226 14.52 10.50 -19.05
C GLU A 226 14.81 10.92 -17.59
N ASN A 227 15.00 12.20 -17.31
CA ASN A 227 15.29 12.72 -15.97
C ASN A 227 14.07 13.35 -15.28
N GLU A 228 12.94 13.45 -15.97
CA GLU A 228 11.72 14.03 -15.41
C GLU A 228 10.78 12.92 -14.95
N GLN A 229 10.79 12.69 -13.65
CA GLN A 229 9.93 11.70 -13.01
C GLN A 229 9.40 12.26 -11.68
N GLY A 230 8.16 11.93 -11.35
CA GLY A 230 7.58 12.35 -10.10
C GLY A 230 6.07 12.41 -10.11
N VAL A 231 5.50 13.54 -9.73
CA VAL A 231 4.05 13.71 -9.63
C VAL A 231 3.60 15.09 -10.09
N ILE A 232 2.43 15.10 -10.71
CA ILE A 232 1.65 16.28 -11.04
C ILE A 232 0.47 16.29 -10.08
N ILE A 233 0.18 17.44 -9.47
CA ILE A 233 -0.90 17.61 -8.50
C ILE A 233 -1.85 18.66 -9.05
N ARG A 234 -3.12 18.32 -9.14
CA ARG A 234 -4.18 19.24 -9.57
C ARG A 234 -5.11 19.54 -8.42
N ALA A 235 -5.31 20.80 -8.09
CA ALA A 235 -6.25 21.26 -7.07
C ALA A 235 -7.50 21.82 -7.74
N TYR A 236 -8.63 21.11 -7.61
CA TYR A 236 -9.90 21.43 -8.28
C TYR A 236 -10.79 22.36 -7.45
N HIS A 237 -11.35 23.39 -8.07
CA HIS A 237 -12.19 24.41 -7.42
C HIS A 237 -13.61 24.47 -7.97
#